data_AF-A0A0D6TCJ1-F1
#
_entry.id   AF-A0A0D6TCJ1-F1
#
_cell.length_a   1.000
_cell.length_b   1.000
_cell.length_c   1.000
_cell.angle_alpha   90.00
_cell.angle_beta   90.00
_cell.angle_gamma   90.00
#
_symmetry.space_group_name_H-M   'P 1'
#
loop_
_entity.id
_entity.type
_entity.pdbx_description
1 polymer ?
#
loop_
_entity_poly.entity_id
_entity_poly.type
_entity_poly.pdbx_seq_one_letter_code
_entity_poly.pdbx_strand_id
1 'polypeptide(L)'
;MKATRSTGPHASVQKYDLLTAMAIAGLHGKAVFQTSMLRLVALVTARYNWKLDELTVGQRDLARMWSVDERTVKREIKRLLDNEILIQLRPGVRGRVAAYRLNQREIYRRSESHWEEVGPDFAARMDTNRQCPDAVGPTVVRVNFRPMMATDDPQKTAWGRTCVRLADMDPDFYKSWFSALVFEDFEQTVLRLRAPSSFVAKYIVTHHQKRLQDVASSEFGAIRKVEIIF
;
A
#
# COMPACT_ATOMS: atom_id res chain seq x y z
N MET A 1 17.44 9.32 11.76
CA MET A 1 16.08 8.96 11.34
C MET A 1 16.13 7.58 10.70
N LYS A 2 15.48 6.58 11.30
CA LYS A 2 15.46 5.19 10.79
C LYS A 2 14.49 5.15 9.61
N ALA A 3 14.94 4.64 8.47
CA ALA A 3 14.07 4.40 7.33
C ALA A 3 13.11 3.24 7.67
N THR A 4 11.85 3.47 7.38
CA THR A 4 10.74 2.53 7.50
C THR A 4 11.05 1.25 6.73
N ARG A 5 11.06 0.10 7.41
CA ARG A 5 11.34 -1.19 6.76
C ARG A 5 10.11 -1.64 5.98
N SER A 6 10.22 -1.73 4.66
CA SER A 6 9.22 -2.34 3.76
C SER A 6 9.25 -3.88 3.87
N THR A 7 9.11 -4.40 5.10
CA THR A 7 9.02 -5.84 5.41
C THR A 7 7.89 -6.03 6.42
N GLY A 8 6.70 -6.39 5.92
CA GLY A 8 5.44 -6.52 6.67
C GLY A 8 4.25 -6.73 5.72
N PRO A 9 3.01 -6.92 6.21
CA PRO A 9 1.84 -7.22 5.36
C PRO A 9 1.54 -6.16 4.28
N HIS A 10 1.86 -4.88 4.53
CA HIS A 10 1.71 -3.79 3.56
C HIS A 10 2.97 -3.53 2.73
N ALA A 11 4.04 -4.30 2.93
CA ALA A 11 5.31 -4.10 2.24
C ALA A 11 5.19 -4.30 0.72
N SER A 12 4.34 -5.21 0.28
CA SER A 12 4.11 -5.45 -1.15
C SER A 12 3.59 -4.18 -1.81
N VAL A 13 2.55 -3.59 -1.22
CA VAL A 13 1.90 -2.36 -1.71
C VAL A 13 2.89 -1.19 -1.69
N GLN A 14 3.63 -1.00 -0.59
CA GLN A 14 4.63 0.07 -0.48
C GLN A 14 5.76 -0.04 -1.52
N LYS A 15 6.20 -1.27 -1.86
CA LYS A 15 7.22 -1.48 -2.90
C LYS A 15 6.69 -1.07 -4.27
N TYR A 16 5.47 -1.46 -4.60
CA TYR A 16 4.85 -1.04 -5.86
C TYR A 16 4.59 0.45 -5.87
N ASP A 17 4.14 1.05 -4.77
CA ASP A 17 3.94 2.50 -4.69
C ASP A 17 5.26 3.27 -4.88
N LEU A 18 6.37 2.78 -4.32
CA LEU A 18 7.70 3.36 -4.55
C LEU A 18 8.17 3.20 -6.01
N LEU A 19 7.92 2.06 -6.64
CA LEU A 19 8.21 1.83 -8.06
C LEU A 19 7.37 2.76 -8.96
N THR A 20 6.09 2.93 -8.65
CA THR A 20 5.19 3.86 -9.34
C THR A 20 5.66 5.29 -9.18
N ALA A 21 6.00 5.73 -7.96
CA ALA A 21 6.54 7.06 -7.70
C ALA A 21 7.84 7.33 -8.48
N MET A 22 8.75 6.35 -8.55
CA MET A 22 9.95 6.44 -9.38
C MET A 22 9.63 6.58 -10.87
N ALA A 23 8.71 5.76 -11.38
CA ALA A 23 8.31 5.79 -12.79
C ALA A 23 7.68 7.15 -13.17
N ILE A 24 6.74 7.64 -12.36
CA ILE A 24 6.05 8.92 -12.58
C ILE A 24 7.02 10.09 -12.50
N ALA A 25 7.89 10.15 -11.47
CA ALA A 25 8.94 11.16 -11.42
C ALA A 25 9.82 11.15 -12.69
N GLY A 26 10.11 9.97 -13.24
CA GLY A 26 10.84 9.81 -14.49
C GLY A 26 10.08 10.31 -15.72
N LEU A 27 8.80 9.94 -15.85
CA LEU A 27 7.95 10.27 -17.00
C LEU A 27 7.69 11.78 -17.12
N HIS A 28 7.58 12.50 -16.01
CA HIS A 28 7.47 13.96 -15.99
C HIS A 28 8.84 14.67 -16.05
N GLY A 29 9.93 13.93 -16.11
CA GLY A 29 11.29 14.45 -16.24
C GLY A 29 11.72 14.70 -17.69
N LYS A 30 12.91 15.27 -17.84
CA LYS A 30 13.58 15.35 -19.16
C LYS A 30 14.05 13.96 -19.59
N ALA A 31 14.23 13.72 -20.90
CA ALA A 31 14.64 12.43 -21.48
C ALA A 31 15.81 11.74 -20.75
N VAL A 32 16.81 12.54 -20.33
CA VAL A 32 17.98 12.07 -19.59
C VAL A 32 17.59 11.51 -18.22
N PHE A 33 16.72 12.21 -17.49
CA PHE A 33 16.23 11.78 -16.17
C PHE A 33 15.26 10.60 -16.30
N GLN A 34 14.36 10.62 -17.29
CA GLN A 34 13.47 9.52 -17.62
C GLN A 34 14.26 8.20 -17.81
N THR A 35 15.34 8.25 -18.60
CA THR A 35 16.22 7.10 -18.81
C THR A 35 16.89 6.64 -17.51
N SER A 36 17.36 7.58 -16.68
CA SER A 36 17.96 7.24 -15.38
C SER A 36 16.94 6.58 -14.43
N MET A 37 15.70 7.05 -14.40
CA MET A 37 14.63 6.47 -13.59
C MET A 37 14.21 5.09 -14.10
N LEU A 38 14.13 4.87 -15.42
CA LEU A 38 13.87 3.54 -15.99
C LEU A 38 14.97 2.53 -15.60
N ARG A 39 16.24 2.94 -15.72
CA ARG A 39 17.39 2.13 -15.28
C ARG A 39 17.34 1.82 -13.79
N LEU A 40 16.94 2.80 -12.98
CA LEU A 40 16.78 2.63 -11.54
C LEU A 40 15.65 1.67 -11.21
N VAL A 41 14.48 1.79 -11.85
CA VAL A 41 13.36 0.85 -11.68
C VAL A 41 13.82 -0.56 -11.99
N ALA A 42 14.49 -0.80 -13.12
CA ALA A 42 15.04 -2.10 -13.49
C ALA A 42 16.06 -2.64 -12.45
N LEU A 43 16.92 -1.77 -11.93
CA LEU A 43 17.90 -2.14 -10.91
C LEU A 43 17.21 -2.52 -9.58
N VAL A 44 16.21 -1.75 -9.16
CA VAL A 44 15.50 -1.96 -7.90
C VAL A 44 14.69 -3.26 -7.96
N THR A 45 13.95 -3.48 -9.06
CA THR A 45 13.16 -4.71 -9.21
C THR A 45 14.03 -5.96 -9.26
N ALA A 46 15.22 -5.89 -9.84
CA ALA A 46 16.10 -7.04 -10.01
C ALA A 46 17.04 -7.33 -8.82
N ARG A 47 17.46 -6.30 -8.08
CA ARG A 47 18.61 -6.39 -7.14
C ARG A 47 18.44 -5.67 -5.81
N TYR A 48 17.34 -4.98 -5.53
CA TYR A 48 17.18 -4.27 -4.25
C TYR A 48 17.02 -5.25 -3.08
N ASN A 49 17.88 -5.13 -2.07
CA ASN A 49 17.71 -5.87 -0.84
C ASN A 49 16.80 -5.10 0.12
N TRP A 50 15.49 -5.38 0.06
CA TRP A 50 14.49 -4.75 0.92
C TRP A 50 14.69 -4.97 2.42
N LYS A 51 15.40 -6.05 2.81
CA LYS A 51 15.68 -6.33 4.23
C LYS A 51 16.81 -5.46 4.77
N LEU A 52 17.86 -5.26 3.97
CA LEU A 52 19.01 -4.44 4.32
C LEU A 52 18.86 -2.97 3.90
N ASP A 53 17.84 -2.66 3.12
CA ASP A 53 17.60 -1.34 2.51
C ASP A 53 18.80 -0.85 1.70
N GLU A 54 19.35 -1.72 0.84
CA GLU A 54 20.52 -1.40 0.04
C GLU A 54 20.59 -2.10 -1.33
N LEU A 55 21.33 -1.48 -2.25
CA LEU A 55 21.79 -1.97 -3.54
C LEU A 55 23.30 -2.14 -3.50
N THR A 56 23.74 -3.36 -3.76
CA THR A 56 25.16 -3.71 -3.88
C THR A 56 25.37 -4.46 -5.18
N VAL A 57 25.65 -3.74 -6.28
CA VAL A 57 25.82 -4.30 -7.63
C VAL A 57 27.03 -3.69 -8.33
N GLY A 58 27.89 -4.54 -8.90
CA GLY A 58 29.13 -4.11 -9.55
C GLY A 58 28.89 -3.35 -10.85
N GLN A 59 29.84 -2.48 -11.24
CA GLN A 59 29.71 -1.67 -12.47
C GLN A 59 29.58 -2.54 -13.74
N ARG A 60 30.27 -3.67 -13.80
CA ARG A 60 30.19 -4.64 -14.91
C ARG A 60 28.83 -5.31 -15.03
N ASP A 61 28.16 -5.55 -13.90
CA ASP A 61 26.80 -6.13 -13.90
C ASP A 61 25.75 -5.09 -14.25
N LEU A 62 25.90 -3.85 -13.74
CA LEU A 62 25.06 -2.71 -14.12
C LEU A 62 25.18 -2.41 -15.63
N ALA A 63 26.39 -2.43 -16.18
CA ALA A 63 26.65 -2.21 -17.60
C ALA A 63 25.90 -3.23 -18.47
N ARG A 64 26.00 -4.52 -18.13
CA ARG A 64 25.26 -5.59 -18.81
C ARG A 64 23.74 -5.45 -18.66
N MET A 65 23.26 -5.21 -17.44
CA MET A 65 21.83 -5.09 -17.17
C MET A 65 21.18 -3.90 -17.90
N TRP A 66 21.92 -2.81 -18.06
CA TRP A 66 21.43 -1.60 -18.73
C TRP A 66 21.80 -1.54 -20.21
N SER A 67 22.49 -2.55 -20.75
CA SER A 67 23.01 -2.59 -22.12
C SER A 67 23.84 -1.34 -22.48
N VAL A 68 24.75 -0.95 -21.60
CA VAL A 68 25.66 0.21 -21.77
C VAL A 68 27.08 -0.13 -21.34
N ASP A 69 28.02 0.77 -21.62
CA ASP A 69 29.39 0.66 -21.13
C ASP A 69 29.54 1.11 -19.66
N GLU A 70 30.65 0.71 -19.02
CA GLU A 70 30.95 1.03 -17.62
C GLU A 70 31.13 2.54 -17.36
N ARG A 71 31.56 3.32 -18.35
CA ARG A 71 31.68 4.79 -18.23
C ARG A 71 30.29 5.42 -18.15
N THR A 72 29.33 4.91 -18.90
CA THR A 72 27.92 5.30 -18.82
C THR A 72 27.34 4.93 -17.46
N VAL A 73 27.62 3.73 -16.93
CA VAL A 73 27.23 3.37 -15.55
C VAL A 73 27.74 4.37 -14.52
N LYS A 74 29.03 4.74 -14.57
CA LYS A 74 29.60 5.74 -13.66
C LYS A 74 28.87 7.08 -13.72
N ARG A 75 28.53 7.54 -14.93
CA ARG A 75 27.77 8.79 -15.14
C ARG A 75 26.34 8.70 -14.61
N GLU A 76 25.67 7.57 -14.80
CA GLU A 76 24.31 7.37 -14.31
C GLU A 76 24.27 7.29 -12.78
N ILE A 77 25.18 6.54 -12.15
CA ILE A 77 25.28 6.50 -10.68
C ILE A 77 25.60 7.88 -10.12
N LYS A 78 26.55 8.61 -10.72
CA LYS A 78 26.84 9.99 -10.33
C LYS A 78 25.58 10.87 -10.43
N ARG A 79 24.84 10.79 -11.53
CA ARG A 79 23.60 11.58 -11.70
C ARG A 79 22.55 11.25 -10.64
N LEU A 80 22.37 9.97 -10.33
CA LEU A 80 21.41 9.54 -9.29
C LEU A 80 21.83 10.02 -7.90
N LEU A 81 23.12 10.10 -7.61
CA LEU A 81 23.66 10.70 -6.38
C LEU A 81 23.48 12.23 -6.37
N ASP A 82 23.85 12.91 -7.47
CA ASP A 82 23.75 14.36 -7.62
C ASP A 82 22.30 14.86 -7.52
N ASN A 83 21.32 14.06 -7.94
CA ASN A 83 19.88 14.34 -7.80
C ASN A 83 19.29 13.84 -6.48
N GLU A 84 20.14 13.37 -5.56
CA GLU A 84 19.78 12.82 -4.26
C GLU A 84 18.79 11.65 -4.32
N ILE A 85 18.64 10.97 -5.47
CA ILE A 85 17.78 9.80 -5.62
C ILE A 85 18.40 8.58 -4.92
N LEU A 86 19.72 8.47 -4.99
CA LEU A 86 20.50 7.48 -4.25
C LEU A 86 21.29 8.16 -3.14
N ILE A 87 21.43 7.45 -2.02
CA ILE A 87 22.34 7.82 -0.93
C ILE A 87 23.41 6.75 -0.86
N GLN A 88 24.68 7.14 -0.94
CA GLN A 88 25.79 6.21 -0.75
C GLN A 88 25.92 5.86 0.73
N LEU A 89 25.80 4.57 1.04
CA LEU A 89 26.02 4.03 2.38
C LEU A 89 27.48 3.70 2.61
N ARG A 90 28.11 3.07 1.63
CA ARG A 90 29.50 2.62 1.69
C ARG A 90 30.17 2.84 0.33
N PRO A 91 31.36 3.45 0.28
CA PRO A 91 32.09 3.59 -0.97
C PRO A 91 32.59 2.23 -1.46
N GLY A 92 32.70 2.08 -2.78
CA GLY A 92 33.34 0.92 -3.39
C GLY A 92 34.85 1.02 -3.22
N VAL A 93 35.50 -0.09 -2.87
CA VAL A 93 36.96 -0.20 -2.72
C VAL A 93 37.46 -1.44 -3.46
N ARG A 94 38.78 -1.62 -3.58
CA ARG A 94 39.34 -2.82 -4.23
C ARG A 94 38.76 -4.09 -3.60
N GLY A 95 38.08 -4.91 -4.41
CA GLY A 95 37.44 -6.16 -3.99
C GLY A 95 36.05 -6.01 -3.31
N ARG A 96 35.54 -4.80 -3.09
CA ARG A 96 34.19 -4.58 -2.53
C ARG A 96 33.40 -3.55 -3.31
N VAL A 97 32.17 -3.91 -3.65
CA VAL A 97 31.24 -3.04 -4.38
C VAL A 97 30.66 -1.98 -3.44
N ALA A 98 30.36 -0.80 -3.98
CA ALA A 98 29.66 0.26 -3.25
C ALA A 98 28.24 -0.17 -2.86
N ALA A 99 27.76 0.33 -1.72
CA ALA A 99 26.38 0.12 -1.27
C ALA A 99 25.61 1.45 -1.32
N TYR A 100 24.41 1.41 -1.88
CA TYR A 100 23.53 2.56 -2.01
C TYR A 100 22.15 2.25 -1.45
N ARG A 101 21.43 3.25 -0.96
CA ARG A 101 19.99 3.14 -0.63
C ARG A 101 19.17 4.14 -1.44
N LEU A 102 17.88 3.88 -1.58
CA LEU A 102 16.95 4.84 -2.18
C LEU A 102 16.67 5.98 -1.20
N ASN A 103 16.69 7.21 -1.69
CA ASN A 103 16.14 8.35 -0.97
C ASN A 103 14.64 8.44 -1.24
N GLN A 104 13.86 7.65 -0.51
CA GLN A 104 12.41 7.59 -0.70
C GLN A 104 11.76 8.97 -0.53
N ARG A 105 12.23 9.77 0.43
CA ARG A 105 11.73 11.14 0.65
C ARG A 105 11.87 12.01 -0.60
N GLU A 106 13.03 11.96 -1.26
CA GLU A 106 13.27 12.74 -2.47
C GLU A 106 12.47 12.21 -3.67
N ILE A 107 12.35 10.89 -3.80
CA ILE A 107 11.52 10.27 -4.84
C ILE A 107 10.05 10.69 -4.69
N TYR A 108 9.53 10.67 -3.46
CA TYR A 108 8.16 11.12 -3.17
C TYR A 108 7.99 12.61 -3.43
N ARG A 109 8.91 13.45 -2.97
CA ARG A 109 8.89 14.91 -3.24
C ARG A 109 8.85 15.22 -4.74
N ARG A 110 9.57 14.46 -5.57
CA ARG A 110 9.63 14.67 -7.02
C ARG A 110 8.40 14.16 -7.78
N SER A 111 7.64 13.25 -7.20
CA SER A 111 6.44 12.67 -7.82
C SER A 111 5.14 13.27 -7.29
N GLU A 112 5.19 13.98 -6.17
CA GLU A 112 4.03 14.51 -5.41
C GLU A 112 3.02 15.25 -6.30
N SER A 113 3.48 16.14 -7.18
CA SER A 113 2.61 16.92 -8.06
C SER A 113 1.80 16.10 -9.07
N HIS A 114 2.15 14.82 -9.25
CA HIS A 114 1.60 13.95 -10.29
C HIS A 114 0.91 12.70 -9.72
N TRP A 115 0.73 12.60 -8.40
CA TRP A 115 0.07 11.43 -7.81
C TRP A 115 -1.40 11.29 -8.22
N GLU A 116 -2.11 12.41 -8.37
CA GLU A 116 -3.50 12.43 -8.86
C GLU A 116 -3.62 11.91 -10.31
N GLU A 117 -2.58 12.09 -11.13
CA GLU A 117 -2.55 11.59 -12.51
C GLU A 117 -2.46 10.06 -12.58
N VAL A 118 -1.93 9.41 -11.54
CA VAL A 118 -1.94 7.94 -11.39
C VAL A 118 -3.32 7.47 -10.96
N GLY A 119 -3.96 8.22 -10.06
CA GLY A 119 -5.33 7.99 -9.60
C GLY A 119 -5.51 8.32 -8.11
N PRO A 120 -6.75 8.62 -7.69
CA PRO A 120 -7.04 9.14 -6.36
C PRO A 120 -6.70 8.17 -5.22
N ASP A 121 -6.78 6.86 -5.48
CA ASP A 121 -6.41 5.81 -4.53
C ASP A 121 -4.89 5.76 -4.28
N PHE A 122 -4.08 5.96 -5.32
CA PHE A 122 -2.62 6.08 -5.17
C PHE A 122 -2.25 7.35 -4.40
N ALA A 123 -2.85 8.49 -4.74
CA ALA A 123 -2.63 9.75 -4.04
C ALA A 123 -2.95 9.62 -2.53
N ALA A 124 -4.09 9.03 -2.18
CA ALA A 124 -4.49 8.80 -0.78
C ALA A 124 -3.50 7.90 0.00
N ARG A 125 -2.99 6.84 -0.63
CA ARG A 125 -1.95 5.98 0.00
C ARG A 125 -0.65 6.73 0.21
N MET A 126 -0.23 7.51 -0.77
CA MET A 126 1.03 8.26 -0.72
C MET A 126 0.99 9.37 0.33
N ASP A 127 -0.15 10.05 0.49
CA ASP A 127 -0.38 11.01 1.58
C ASP A 127 -0.34 10.34 2.96
N THR A 128 -0.95 9.17 3.10
CA THR A 128 -0.89 8.39 4.35
C THR A 128 0.55 8.00 4.70
N ASN A 129 1.31 7.50 3.71
CA ASN A 129 2.72 7.12 3.87
C ASN A 129 3.62 8.32 4.20
N ARG A 130 3.32 9.51 3.65
CA ARG A 130 4.04 10.75 3.91
C ARG A 130 3.84 11.24 5.35
N GLN A 131 2.61 11.16 5.85
CA GLN A 131 2.23 11.69 7.16
C GLN A 131 2.74 10.81 8.32
N CYS A 132 2.88 9.50 8.10
CA CYS A 132 3.36 8.58 9.14
C CYS A 132 4.39 7.58 8.61
N PRO A 133 5.65 8.00 8.35
CA PRO A 133 6.70 7.10 7.91
C PRO A 133 6.96 5.98 8.93
N ASP A 134 6.87 6.28 10.23
CA ASP A 134 7.12 5.32 11.32
C ASP A 134 5.88 4.51 11.74
N ALA A 135 4.77 4.53 10.97
CA ALA A 135 3.65 3.60 11.14
C ALA A 135 4.02 2.16 10.70
N VAL A 136 5.23 1.71 11.03
CA VAL A 136 5.55 0.28 11.16
C VAL A 136 5.46 -0.05 12.63
N GLY A 137 4.24 0.04 13.15
CA GLY A 137 3.84 -0.86 14.21
C GLY A 137 3.85 -2.29 13.65
N PRO A 138 4.02 -3.32 14.49
CA PRO A 138 3.68 -4.66 14.07
C PRO A 138 2.18 -4.67 13.77
N THR A 139 1.79 -4.53 12.51
CA THR A 139 0.44 -4.87 12.08
C THR A 139 0.44 -6.31 11.59
N VAL A 140 1.08 -7.21 12.34
CA VAL A 140 0.25 -8.31 12.84
C VAL A 140 -0.71 -7.56 13.74
N VAL A 141 -1.91 -7.24 13.22
CA VAL A 141 -3.02 -7.16 14.15
C VAL A 141 -2.99 -8.54 14.78
N ARG A 142 -2.33 -8.68 15.95
CA ARG A 142 -2.85 -9.55 16.97
C ARG A 142 -4.16 -8.87 17.24
N VAL A 143 -5.16 -9.21 16.42
CA VAL A 143 -6.54 -9.02 16.77
C VAL A 143 -6.58 -9.94 17.98
N ASN A 144 -6.38 -9.36 19.16
CA ASN A 144 -7.06 -9.90 20.30
C ASN A 144 -8.52 -9.76 19.87
N PHE A 145 -9.08 -10.84 19.34
CA PHE A 145 -10.50 -11.04 19.16
C PHE A 145 -11.16 -11.18 20.53
N ARG A 146 -10.79 -10.30 21.47
CA ARG A 146 -11.59 -10.04 22.63
C ARG A 146 -12.34 -8.78 22.27
N PRO A 147 -13.63 -8.89 21.93
CA PRO A 147 -14.45 -7.72 21.78
C PRO A 147 -14.33 -6.95 23.10
N MET A 148 -14.10 -5.64 23.00
CA MET A 148 -14.55 -4.77 24.06
C MET A 148 -16.07 -4.78 23.93
N MET A 149 -16.67 -5.79 24.57
CA MET A 149 -18.10 -5.89 24.73
C MET A 149 -18.55 -4.64 25.48
N ALA A 150 -19.26 -3.76 24.76
CA ALA A 150 -20.61 -3.50 25.24
C ALA A 150 -21.26 -4.87 25.40
N THR A 151 -21.61 -5.17 26.64
CA THR A 151 -22.32 -6.35 27.10
C THR A 151 -23.41 -6.75 26.12
N ASP A 152 -23.13 -7.72 25.26
CA ASP A 152 -24.02 -8.81 24.89
C ASP A 152 -23.36 -9.73 23.86
N ASP A 153 -23.59 -11.02 24.05
CA ASP A 153 -23.02 -12.14 23.30
C ASP A 153 -23.18 -11.99 21.77
N PRO A 154 -22.10 -11.98 20.94
CA PRO A 154 -22.17 -11.69 19.51
C PRO A 154 -22.95 -12.76 18.74
N GLN A 155 -23.04 -13.98 19.29
CA GLN A 155 -23.84 -15.06 18.72
C GLN A 155 -25.36 -14.84 18.89
N LYS A 156 -25.80 -13.90 19.73
CA LYS A 156 -27.23 -13.63 19.98
C LYS A 156 -27.80 -12.49 19.14
N THR A 157 -26.98 -11.64 18.54
CA THR A 157 -27.45 -10.50 17.74
C THR A 157 -27.74 -10.90 16.29
N ALA A 158 -28.77 -10.30 15.68
CA ALA A 158 -29.12 -10.55 14.27
C ALA A 158 -27.98 -10.19 13.30
N TRP A 159 -27.15 -9.20 13.65
CA TRP A 159 -25.94 -8.87 12.89
C TRP A 159 -24.89 -9.98 12.97
N GLY A 160 -24.66 -10.54 14.16
CA GLY A 160 -23.72 -11.65 14.32
C GLY A 160 -24.08 -12.86 13.46
N ARG A 161 -25.38 -13.22 13.40
CA ARG A 161 -25.87 -14.28 12.50
C ARG A 161 -25.73 -13.93 11.02
N THR A 162 -25.96 -12.67 10.67
CA THR A 162 -25.72 -12.15 9.31
C THR A 162 -24.26 -12.33 8.91
N CYS A 163 -23.32 -11.98 9.79
CA CYS A 163 -21.88 -12.13 9.58
C CYS A 163 -21.45 -13.60 9.40
N VAL A 164 -21.97 -14.51 10.22
CA VAL A 164 -21.71 -15.95 10.08
C VAL A 164 -22.18 -16.45 8.71
N ARG A 165 -23.41 -16.10 8.31
CA ARG A 165 -23.94 -16.52 7.01
C ARG A 165 -23.17 -15.93 5.83
N LEU A 166 -22.72 -14.67 5.92
CA LEU A 166 -21.86 -14.07 4.90
C LEU A 166 -20.51 -14.78 4.80
N ALA A 167 -19.92 -15.16 5.95
CA ALA A 167 -18.67 -15.90 5.99
C ALA A 167 -18.82 -17.33 5.44
N ASP A 168 -19.93 -18.02 5.74
CA ASP A 168 -20.21 -19.36 5.23
C ASP A 168 -20.40 -19.38 3.71
N MET A 169 -20.95 -18.31 3.13
CA MET A 169 -21.11 -18.20 1.68
C MET A 169 -19.78 -17.96 0.95
N ASP A 170 -18.94 -17.08 1.49
CA ASP A 170 -17.66 -16.71 0.88
C ASP A 170 -16.71 -16.11 1.94
N PRO A 171 -15.81 -16.93 2.51
CA PRO A 171 -14.95 -16.52 3.62
C PRO A 171 -13.98 -15.39 3.24
N ASP A 172 -13.38 -15.46 2.05
CA ASP A 172 -12.39 -14.49 1.59
C ASP A 172 -13.03 -13.14 1.28
N PHE A 173 -14.23 -13.17 0.70
CA PHE A 173 -15.01 -11.98 0.41
C PHE A 173 -15.55 -11.32 1.68
N TYR A 174 -16.08 -12.10 2.63
CA TYR A 174 -16.50 -11.60 3.94
C TYR A 174 -15.35 -10.92 4.68
N LYS A 175 -14.19 -11.57 4.70
CA LYS A 175 -13.00 -11.02 5.35
C LYS A 175 -12.55 -9.70 4.73
N SER A 176 -12.66 -9.58 3.40
CA SER A 176 -12.21 -8.39 2.66
C SER A 176 -13.14 -7.19 2.78
N TRP A 177 -14.46 -7.40 2.84
CA TRP A 177 -15.43 -6.29 2.71
C TRP A 177 -16.37 -6.12 3.92
N PHE A 178 -16.75 -7.19 4.61
CA PHE A 178 -17.80 -7.13 5.64
C PHE A 178 -17.26 -7.29 7.07
N SER A 179 -16.10 -7.91 7.25
CA SER A 179 -15.54 -8.21 8.58
C SER A 179 -15.22 -6.96 9.42
N ALA A 180 -14.99 -5.83 8.76
CA ALA A 180 -14.67 -4.56 9.40
C ALA A 180 -15.91 -3.66 9.60
N LEU A 181 -17.11 -4.10 9.21
CA LEU A 181 -18.35 -3.35 9.42
C LEU A 181 -18.83 -3.51 10.86
N VAL A 182 -19.08 -2.38 11.52
CA VAL A 182 -19.66 -2.35 12.86
C VAL A 182 -21.15 -2.06 12.74
N PHE A 183 -21.97 -2.86 13.42
CA PHE A 183 -23.40 -2.58 13.54
C PHE A 183 -23.61 -1.41 14.49
N GLU A 184 -24.31 -0.39 14.01
CA GLU A 184 -24.71 0.75 14.83
C GLU A 184 -26.12 0.53 15.34
N ASP A 185 -27.07 0.35 14.41
CA ASP A 185 -28.49 0.40 14.73
C ASP A 185 -29.36 -0.20 13.62
N PHE A 186 -30.57 -0.61 13.99
CA PHE A 186 -31.63 -1.03 13.07
C PHE A 186 -32.95 -0.39 13.49
N GLU A 187 -33.31 0.69 12.80
CA GLU A 187 -34.56 1.43 13.03
C GLU A 187 -35.35 1.53 11.73
N GLN A 188 -36.69 1.41 11.83
CA GLN A 188 -37.60 1.69 10.73
C GLN A 188 -37.25 0.98 9.40
N THR A 189 -36.80 -0.29 9.44
CA THR A 189 -36.36 -1.09 8.27
C THR A 189 -35.06 -0.60 7.59
N VAL A 190 -34.30 0.26 8.25
CA VAL A 190 -32.99 0.76 7.79
C VAL A 190 -31.89 0.16 8.65
N LEU A 191 -30.98 -0.58 8.01
CA LEU A 191 -29.80 -1.14 8.66
C LEU A 191 -28.65 -0.14 8.59
N ARG A 192 -28.19 0.37 9.74
CA ARG A 192 -27.07 1.30 9.84
C ARG A 192 -25.79 0.58 10.23
N LEU A 193 -24.77 0.69 9.37
CA LEU A 193 -23.47 0.06 9.56
C LEU A 193 -22.38 1.13 9.46
N ARG A 194 -21.32 0.99 10.26
CA ARG A 194 -20.12 1.84 10.16
C ARG A 194 -19.00 1.09 9.45
N ALA A 195 -18.45 1.70 8.41
CA ALA A 195 -17.28 1.23 7.69
C ALA A 195 -15.99 1.86 8.25
N PRO A 196 -14.82 1.21 8.04
CA PRO A 196 -13.53 1.76 8.45
C PRO A 196 -12.96 2.81 7.48
N SER A 197 -13.55 2.99 6.29
CA SER A 197 -13.18 4.03 5.32
C SER A 197 -14.37 4.44 4.45
N SER A 198 -14.38 5.69 3.98
CA SER A 198 -15.39 6.18 3.03
C SER A 198 -15.36 5.43 1.70
N PHE A 199 -14.19 4.90 1.31
CA PHE A 199 -14.03 4.03 0.16
C PHE A 199 -14.75 2.70 0.36
N VAL A 200 -14.54 2.02 1.50
CA VAL A 200 -15.21 0.75 1.81
C VAL A 200 -16.73 0.96 1.84
N ALA A 201 -17.20 2.05 2.46
CA ALA A 201 -18.62 2.42 2.45
C ALA A 201 -19.18 2.56 1.03
N LYS A 202 -18.55 3.39 0.18
CA LYS A 202 -18.98 3.60 -1.21
C LYS A 202 -18.92 2.31 -2.03
N TYR A 203 -17.85 1.54 -1.92
CA TYR A 203 -17.65 0.33 -2.70
C TYR A 203 -18.70 -0.73 -2.39
N ILE A 204 -19.01 -0.93 -1.11
CA ILE A 204 -20.06 -1.86 -0.67
C ILE A 204 -21.42 -1.38 -1.17
N VAL A 205 -21.74 -0.08 -1.03
CA VAL A 205 -22.99 0.49 -1.55
C VAL A 205 -23.12 0.27 -3.06
N THR A 206 -22.06 0.48 -3.83
CA THR A 206 -22.10 0.36 -5.30
C THR A 206 -22.18 -1.10 -5.78
N HIS A 207 -21.40 -2.01 -5.20
CA HIS A 207 -21.21 -3.35 -5.79
C HIS A 207 -21.85 -4.48 -4.99
N HIS A 208 -22.05 -4.29 -3.69
CA HIS A 208 -22.33 -5.39 -2.76
C HIS A 208 -23.54 -5.14 -1.86
N GLN A 209 -24.23 -4.01 -2.05
CA GLN A 209 -25.41 -3.64 -1.27
C GLN A 209 -26.51 -4.69 -1.37
N LYS A 210 -26.82 -5.18 -2.58
CA LYS A 210 -27.88 -6.16 -2.79
C LYS A 210 -27.60 -7.46 -2.03
N ARG A 211 -26.37 -7.98 -2.15
CA ARG A 211 -25.94 -9.20 -1.45
C ARG A 211 -26.00 -9.04 0.07
N LEU A 212 -25.55 -7.90 0.59
CA LEU A 212 -25.63 -7.60 2.02
C LEU A 212 -27.07 -7.50 2.49
N GLN A 213 -27.93 -6.81 1.74
CA GLN A 213 -29.34 -6.63 2.04
C GLN A 213 -30.10 -7.96 2.01
N ASP A 214 -29.85 -8.84 1.04
CA ASP A 214 -30.50 -10.15 0.91
C ASP A 214 -30.18 -11.05 2.12
N VAL A 215 -28.92 -11.11 2.53
CA VAL A 215 -28.47 -11.94 3.65
C VAL A 215 -28.95 -11.36 4.98
N ALA A 216 -28.86 -10.04 5.16
CA ALA A 216 -29.33 -9.36 6.36
C ALA A 216 -30.86 -9.40 6.49
N SER A 217 -31.61 -9.39 5.38
CA SER A 217 -33.08 -9.47 5.42
C SER A 217 -33.59 -10.80 5.96
N SER A 218 -32.77 -11.85 5.84
CA SER A 218 -33.09 -13.16 6.40
C SER A 218 -32.98 -13.21 7.94
N GLU A 219 -32.29 -12.24 8.55
CA GLU A 219 -32.06 -12.18 10.02
C GLU A 219 -32.78 -11.01 10.70
N PHE A 220 -32.92 -9.87 10.02
CA PHE A 220 -33.59 -8.66 10.52
C PHE A 220 -35.03 -8.48 10.00
N GLY A 221 -35.49 -9.33 9.08
CA GLY A 221 -36.77 -9.16 8.37
C GLY A 221 -36.64 -8.22 7.17
N ALA A 222 -37.76 -7.65 6.69
CA ALA A 222 -37.75 -6.80 5.49
C ALA A 222 -36.89 -5.53 5.70
N ILE A 223 -35.70 -5.50 5.09
CA ILE A 223 -34.82 -4.32 5.08
C ILE A 223 -35.16 -3.50 3.84
N ARG A 224 -35.55 -2.24 4.01
CA ARG A 224 -35.82 -1.31 2.91
C ARG A 224 -34.55 -0.65 2.40
N LYS A 225 -33.60 -0.37 3.30
CA LYS A 225 -32.37 0.37 2.98
C LYS A 225 -31.22 -0.06 3.88
N VAL A 226 -30.02 -0.12 3.32
CA VAL A 226 -28.77 -0.27 4.08
C VAL A 226 -28.02 1.06 3.98
N GLU A 227 -27.72 1.66 5.12
CA GLU A 227 -26.93 2.89 5.22
C GLU A 227 -25.56 2.56 5.81
N ILE A 228 -24.51 2.89 5.07
CA ILE A 228 -23.13 2.67 5.51
C ILE A 228 -22.48 4.03 5.73
N ILE A 229 -22.20 4.35 7.00
CA ILE A 229 -21.52 5.58 7.43
C ILE A 229 -20.02 5.31 7.62
N PHE A 230 -19.20 6.36 7.53
CA PHE A 230 -17.76 6.35 7.81
C PHE A 230 -17.41 7.50 8.74
#